data_AF-A0A7S1BV93-F1
#
_entry.id   AF-A0A7S1BV93-F1
#
_cell.length_a   1.000
_cell.length_b   1.000
_cell.length_c   1.000
_cell.angle_alpha   90.00
_cell.angle_beta   90.00
_cell.angle_gamma   90.00
#
_symmetry.space_group_name_H-M   'P 1'
#
loop_
_entity.id
_entity.type
_entity.pdbx_description
1 polymer ?
#
loop_
_entity_poly.entity_id
_entity_poly.type
_entity_poly.pdbx_seq_one_letter_code
_entity_poly.pdbx_strand_id
1 'polypeptide(L)'
;WISFLPWIENLRYNVLTPAIAAVTANAYAPDHGAIAIMAGTIAGAGLICDNHHGPETKNMMPGSLIGGLLAGYIVSLSVGRVMYACIRRNVPATMTNILVGGGVGVFVSLLISESGVLMLCRYLSYIIRNIVRSSPSILTSLLGVDFWDGTGLGFLFGCTYIYGSKVGWYHMIFLPIILIEMEHGEGSTWGAIDECVLVLISAGICAANIMCHPRVKGVIKKGDVAISKRALKTNIFCGDFIEAAYPFMERSVTINLCAYLAGGIATEIIYQSPHQVLSSAYLPVFLSLFLAEDHKRMFHACMISFF
;
A
#
# COMPACT_ATOMS: atom_id res chain seq x y z
N TRP A 1 -28.75 0.68 5.72
CA TRP A 1 -27.65 0.41 4.77
C TRP A 1 -26.34 0.66 5.51
N ILE A 2 -25.60 -0.29 6.05
CA ILE A 2 -25.77 -1.75 6.20
C ILE A 2 -25.13 -2.09 7.56
N SER A 3 -25.79 -2.91 8.37
CA SER A 3 -25.33 -3.46 9.66
C SER A 3 -24.03 -4.28 9.61
N PHE A 4 -23.34 -4.32 8.46
CA PHE A 4 -22.00 -4.89 8.25
C PHE A 4 -20.86 -3.90 8.54
N LEU A 5 -21.16 -2.59 8.60
CA LEU A 5 -20.17 -1.53 8.81
C LEU A 5 -19.37 -1.65 10.13
N PRO A 6 -19.96 -1.98 11.30
CA PRO A 6 -19.21 -2.00 12.55
C PRO A 6 -18.09 -3.03 12.56
N TRP A 7 -18.28 -4.18 11.90
CA TRP A 7 -17.28 -5.23 11.84
C TRP A 7 -16.15 -4.90 10.85
N ILE A 8 -16.50 -4.25 9.72
CA ILE A 8 -15.51 -3.74 8.76
C ILE A 8 -14.69 -2.60 9.39
N GLU A 9 -15.33 -1.70 10.14
CA GLU A 9 -14.64 -0.68 10.92
C GLU A 9 -13.72 -1.32 11.95
N ASN A 10 -14.18 -2.33 12.70
CA ASN A 10 -13.33 -3.02 13.69
C ASN A 10 -12.13 -3.74 13.04
N LEU A 11 -12.30 -4.32 11.85
CA LEU A 11 -11.19 -4.89 11.08
C LEU A 11 -10.22 -3.79 10.60
N ARG A 12 -10.77 -2.68 10.09
CA ARG A 12 -10.01 -1.51 9.62
C ARG A 12 -9.12 -0.93 10.72
N TYR A 13 -9.63 -0.78 11.94
CA TYR A 13 -8.88 -0.24 13.08
C TYR A 13 -7.87 -1.22 13.68
N ASN A 14 -8.17 -2.52 13.68
CA ASN A 14 -7.39 -3.50 14.45
C ASN A 14 -6.44 -4.37 13.62
N VAL A 15 -6.53 -4.36 12.28
CA VAL A 15 -5.74 -5.28 11.44
C VAL A 15 -4.52 -4.62 10.81
N LEU A 16 -4.57 -3.31 10.54
CA LEU A 16 -3.53 -2.63 9.77
C LEU A 16 -2.16 -2.65 10.47
N THR A 17 -2.10 -2.28 11.75
CA THR A 17 -0.85 -2.27 12.53
C THR A 17 -0.22 -3.68 12.66
N PRO A 18 -0.97 -4.75 13.01
CA PRO A 18 -0.45 -6.12 13.01
C PRO A 18 0.02 -6.60 11.64
N ALA A 19 -0.75 -6.32 10.59
CA ALA A 19 -0.42 -6.75 9.24
C ALA A 19 0.91 -6.14 8.78
N ILE A 20 1.10 -4.84 9.02
CA ILE A 20 2.32 -4.12 8.63
C ILE A 20 3.51 -4.60 9.46
N ALA A 21 3.35 -4.76 10.77
CA ALA A 21 4.42 -5.30 11.62
C ALA A 21 4.85 -6.70 11.17
N ALA A 22 3.91 -7.55 10.74
CA ALA A 22 4.20 -8.88 10.22
C ALA A 22 4.93 -8.85 8.87
N VAL A 23 4.46 -8.02 7.94
CA VAL A 23 5.09 -7.85 6.62
C VAL A 23 6.51 -7.31 6.78
N THR A 24 6.70 -6.30 7.63
CA THR A 24 8.02 -5.72 7.92
C THR A 24 8.95 -6.74 8.57
N ALA A 25 8.48 -7.50 9.56
CA ALA A 25 9.27 -8.54 10.19
C ALA A 25 9.75 -9.60 9.16
N ASN A 26 8.87 -10.01 8.25
CA ASN A 26 9.21 -10.95 7.19
C ASN A 26 10.14 -10.36 6.12
N ALA A 27 9.97 -9.08 5.79
CA ALA A 27 10.81 -8.40 4.80
C ALA A 27 12.27 -8.25 5.27
N TYR A 28 12.48 -7.95 6.56
CA TYR A 28 13.82 -7.77 7.14
C TYR A 28 14.43 -9.06 7.72
N ALA A 29 13.64 -10.11 7.93
CA ALA A 29 14.12 -11.43 8.38
C ALA A 29 13.43 -12.58 7.62
N PRO A 30 13.63 -12.69 6.29
CA PRO A 30 12.94 -13.68 5.46
C PRO A 30 13.31 -15.13 5.85
N ASP A 31 14.53 -15.35 6.35
CA ASP A 31 15.03 -16.67 6.75
C ASP A 31 14.27 -17.29 7.93
N HIS A 32 13.48 -16.48 8.66
CA HIS A 32 12.71 -16.92 9.82
C HIS A 32 11.22 -17.16 9.51
N GLY A 33 10.79 -16.81 8.29
CA GLY A 33 9.47 -17.11 7.72
C GLY A 33 8.30 -16.93 8.70
N ALA A 34 7.57 -18.03 8.95
CA ALA A 34 6.35 -18.02 9.76
C ALA A 34 6.55 -17.49 11.20
N ILE A 35 7.73 -17.68 11.78
CA ILE A 35 8.02 -17.26 13.16
C ILE A 35 8.18 -15.74 13.24
N ALA A 36 8.84 -15.13 12.25
CA ALA A 36 8.94 -13.68 12.15
C ALA A 36 7.57 -13.03 11.90
N ILE A 37 6.74 -13.63 11.03
CA ILE A 37 5.36 -13.20 10.79
C ILE A 37 4.53 -13.27 12.09
N MET A 38 4.63 -14.37 12.83
CA MET A 38 3.92 -14.54 14.10
C MET A 38 4.38 -13.52 15.16
N ALA A 39 5.69 -13.30 15.29
CA ALA A 39 6.21 -12.30 16.22
C ALA A 39 5.80 -10.87 15.85
N GLY A 40 5.84 -10.54 14.55
CA GLY A 40 5.42 -9.23 14.05
C GLY A 40 3.92 -8.98 14.25
N THR A 41 3.07 -9.95 13.94
CA THR A 41 1.61 -9.85 14.18
C THR A 41 1.30 -9.63 15.66
N ILE A 42 1.92 -10.40 16.57
CA ILE A 42 1.71 -10.28 18.02
C ILE A 42 2.22 -8.92 18.54
N ALA A 43 3.38 -8.47 18.07
CA ALA A 43 3.91 -7.15 18.43
C ALA A 43 2.96 -6.03 18.00
N GLY A 44 2.52 -6.03 16.73
CA GLY A 44 1.60 -5.02 16.22
C GLY A 44 0.21 -5.07 16.85
N ALA A 45 -0.28 -6.26 17.23
CA ALA A 45 -1.55 -6.40 17.96
C ALA A 45 -1.47 -5.80 19.36
N GLY A 46 -0.35 -6.02 20.07
CA GLY A 46 -0.15 -5.44 21.39
C GLY A 46 -0.06 -3.90 21.38
N LEU A 47 0.44 -3.29 20.30
CA LEU A 47 0.46 -1.83 20.14
C LEU A 47 -0.94 -1.21 20.06
N ILE A 48 -1.94 -1.97 19.59
CA ILE A 48 -3.34 -1.51 19.53
C ILE A 48 -4.00 -1.62 20.92
N CYS A 49 -3.59 -2.59 21.74
CA CYS A 49 -4.16 -2.80 23.07
C CYS A 49 -3.79 -1.70 24.07
N ASP A 50 -2.88 -0.79 23.72
CA ASP A 50 -2.47 0.31 24.58
C ASP A 50 -3.52 1.44 24.60
N ASN A 51 -4.31 1.44 25.68
CA ASN A 51 -5.45 2.32 25.92
C ASN A 51 -5.09 3.70 26.48
N HIS A 52 -3.83 4.16 26.40
CA HIS A 52 -3.47 5.53 26.80
C HIS A 52 -4.12 6.61 25.91
N HIS A 53 -5.40 6.87 26.16
CA HIS A 53 -6.19 7.98 25.64
C HIS A 53 -6.02 9.18 26.57
N GLY A 54 -4.93 9.93 26.37
CA GLY A 54 -4.88 11.29 26.89
C GLY A 54 -5.97 12.15 26.23
N PRO A 55 -6.39 13.27 26.85
CA PRO A 55 -7.38 14.17 26.25
C PRO A 55 -6.96 14.73 24.87
N GLU A 56 -5.66 14.72 24.55
CA GLU A 56 -5.10 15.16 23.27
C GLU A 56 -5.12 14.08 22.16
N THR A 57 -5.29 12.79 22.49
CA THR A 57 -5.25 11.68 21.53
C THR A 57 -6.62 11.13 21.15
N LYS A 58 -7.71 11.82 21.52
CA LYS A 58 -9.10 11.37 21.29
C LYS A 58 -9.48 11.16 19.82
N ASN A 59 -8.71 11.76 18.90
CA ASN A 59 -8.88 11.63 17.44
C ASN A 59 -7.82 10.74 16.78
N MET A 60 -6.87 10.20 17.54
CA MET A 60 -5.80 9.32 17.02
C MET A 60 -6.19 7.86 17.21
N MET A 61 -5.87 7.03 16.23
CA MET A 61 -6.09 5.59 16.34
C MET A 61 -5.33 4.94 17.50
N PRO A 62 -5.84 3.83 18.04
CA PRO A 62 -5.18 3.06 19.09
C PRO A 62 -3.84 2.46 18.63
N GLY A 63 -3.65 2.21 17.34
CA GLY A 63 -2.35 1.85 16.74
C GLY A 63 -1.69 3.02 15.98
N SER A 64 -0.42 2.85 15.61
CA SER A 64 0.27 3.69 14.62
C SER A 64 0.90 2.78 13.57
N LEU A 65 0.78 3.15 12.30
CA LEU A 65 1.41 2.44 11.20
C LEU A 65 2.92 2.48 11.30
N ILE A 66 3.49 3.65 11.61
CA ILE A 66 4.92 3.81 11.86
C ILE A 66 5.34 3.00 13.09
N GLY A 67 4.48 2.94 14.12
CA GLY A 67 4.68 2.04 15.27
C GLY A 67 4.75 0.57 14.85
N GLY A 68 3.87 0.14 13.94
CA GLY A 68 3.89 -1.20 13.36
C GLY A 68 5.16 -1.50 12.55
N LEU A 69 5.59 -0.57 11.69
CA LEU A 69 6.86 -0.68 10.95
C LEU A 69 8.05 -0.82 11.90
N LEU A 70 8.11 0.03 12.93
CA LEU A 70 9.17 0.00 13.93
C LEU A 70 9.15 -1.31 14.73
N ALA A 71 7.97 -1.77 15.15
CA ALA A 71 7.82 -3.04 15.85
C ALA A 71 8.28 -4.23 15.00
N GLY A 72 7.87 -4.29 13.73
CA GLY A 72 8.32 -5.32 12.80
C GLY A 72 9.84 -5.32 12.60
N TYR A 73 10.46 -4.14 12.52
CA TYR A 73 11.90 -4.00 12.41
C TYR A 73 12.65 -4.44 13.68
N ILE A 74 12.16 -4.10 14.87
CA ILE A 74 12.76 -4.55 16.14
C ILE A 74 12.59 -6.06 16.30
N VAL A 75 11.44 -6.61 15.89
CA VAL A 75 11.20 -8.06 15.85
C VAL A 75 12.21 -8.75 14.93
N SER A 76 12.43 -8.26 13.71
CA SER A 76 13.36 -8.90 12.77
C SER A 76 14.80 -8.96 13.31
N LEU A 77 15.23 -7.93 14.05
CA LEU A 77 16.55 -7.92 14.71
C LEU A 77 16.65 -8.89 15.90
N SER A 78 15.53 -9.16 16.57
CA SER A 78 15.48 -9.90 17.84
C SER A 78 15.26 -11.40 17.62
N VAL A 79 14.43 -11.77 16.65
CA VAL A 79 14.03 -13.16 16.37
C VAL A 79 15.24 -14.07 16.17
N GLY A 80 16.19 -13.69 15.32
CA GLY A 80 17.38 -14.51 15.05
C GLY A 80 18.28 -14.72 16.28
N ARG A 81 18.42 -13.69 17.13
CA ARG A 81 19.23 -13.76 18.35
C ARG A 81 18.61 -14.67 19.41
N VAL A 82 17.29 -14.53 19.61
CA VAL A 82 16.56 -15.36 20.58
C VAL A 82 16.49 -16.81 20.11
N MET A 83 16.26 -17.03 18.81
CA MET A 83 16.29 -18.36 18.19
C MET A 83 17.63 -19.05 18.42
N TYR A 84 18.74 -18.38 18.10
CA TYR A 84 20.09 -18.91 18.34
C TYR A 84 20.34 -19.21 19.83
N ALA A 85 19.87 -18.34 20.73
CA ALA A 85 19.99 -18.53 22.17
C ALA A 85 19.16 -19.73 22.68
N CYS A 86 17.99 -20.01 22.11
CA CYS A 86 17.17 -21.18 22.42
C CYS A 86 17.85 -22.48 21.95
N ILE A 87 18.39 -22.48 20.72
CA ILE A 87 19.12 -23.63 20.17
C ILE A 87 20.34 -23.95 21.04
N ARG A 88 21.13 -22.94 21.43
CA ARG A 88 22.31 -23.13 22.28
C ARG A 88 21.96 -23.68 23.67
N ARG A 89 20.75 -23.45 24.16
CA ARG A 89 20.25 -23.96 25.44
C ARG A 89 19.50 -25.30 25.31
N ASN A 90 19.54 -25.96 24.15
CA ASN A 90 18.85 -27.21 23.87
C ASN A 90 17.34 -27.15 24.15
N VAL A 91 16.71 -26.00 23.88
CA VAL A 91 15.27 -25.83 24.05
C VAL A 91 14.51 -26.59 22.95
N PRO A 92 13.46 -27.38 23.28
CA PRO A 92 12.67 -28.08 22.27
C PRO A 92 12.09 -27.14 21.21
N ALA A 93 11.97 -27.61 19.97
CA ALA A 93 11.52 -26.80 18.82
C ALA A 93 10.16 -26.12 19.04
N THR A 94 9.20 -26.82 19.65
CA THR A 94 7.87 -26.27 19.96
C THR A 94 7.93 -25.10 20.94
N MET A 95 8.74 -25.23 22.00
CA MET A 95 8.95 -24.17 22.99
C MET A 95 9.71 -22.98 22.37
N THR A 96 10.68 -23.25 21.51
CA THR A 96 11.40 -22.21 20.77
C THR A 96 10.45 -21.38 19.90
N ASN A 97 9.51 -21.99 19.18
CA ASN A 97 8.53 -21.25 18.38
C ASN A 97 7.62 -20.35 19.23
N ILE A 98 7.22 -20.81 20.43
CA ILE A 98 6.40 -20.01 21.35
C ILE A 98 7.21 -18.85 21.93
N LEU A 99 8.45 -19.10 22.36
CA LEU A 99 9.32 -18.05 22.94
C LEU A 99 9.73 -17.02 21.89
N VAL A 100 10.06 -17.45 20.68
CA VAL A 100 10.50 -16.56 19.61
C VAL A 100 9.32 -15.88 18.93
N GLY A 101 8.25 -16.60 18.62
CA GLY A 101 7.03 -16.03 18.02
C GLY A 101 6.25 -15.18 19.03
N GLY A 102 5.76 -15.81 20.09
CA GLY A 102 4.95 -15.12 21.12
C GLY A 102 5.79 -14.22 22.03
N GLY A 103 6.87 -14.75 22.61
CA GLY A 103 7.66 -14.04 23.61
C GLY A 103 8.33 -12.77 23.08
N VAL A 104 8.98 -12.84 21.91
CA VAL A 104 9.58 -11.65 21.28
C VAL A 104 8.50 -10.65 20.89
N GLY A 105 7.38 -11.11 20.32
CA GLY A 105 6.27 -10.22 19.93
C GLY A 105 5.72 -9.42 21.12
N VAL A 106 5.40 -10.11 22.23
CA VAL A 106 4.91 -9.46 23.47
C VAL A 106 5.96 -8.52 24.05
N PHE A 107 7.22 -8.96 24.11
CA PHE A 107 8.30 -8.13 24.65
C PHE A 107 8.49 -6.83 23.85
N VAL A 108 8.50 -6.91 22.51
CA VAL A 108 8.64 -5.73 21.64
C VAL A 108 7.46 -4.79 21.79
N SER A 109 6.23 -5.33 21.87
CA SER A 109 5.05 -4.50 22.10
C SER A 109 5.16 -3.72 23.41
N LEU A 110 5.47 -4.40 24.53
CA LEU A 110 5.59 -3.75 25.83
C LEU A 110 6.71 -2.70 25.82
N LEU A 111 7.84 -2.98 25.19
CA LEU A 111 8.95 -2.04 25.08
C LEU A 111 8.53 -0.75 24.37
N ILE A 112 7.78 -0.85 23.27
CA ILE A 112 7.36 0.32 22.48
C ILE A 112 6.23 1.09 23.17
N SER A 113 5.26 0.39 23.77
CA SER A 113 4.14 1.02 24.49
C SER A 113 4.62 1.77 25.73
N GLU A 114 5.47 1.16 26.56
CA GLU A 114 5.93 1.77 27.82
C GLU A 114 7.00 2.86 27.65
N SER A 115 7.74 2.86 26.53
CA SER A 115 8.83 3.83 26.30
C SER A 115 8.37 5.21 25.83
N GLY A 116 7.06 5.42 25.61
CA GLY A 116 6.53 6.64 25.00
C GLY A 116 6.84 6.80 23.50
N VAL A 117 7.61 5.87 22.92
CA VAL A 117 7.93 5.84 21.48
C VAL A 117 6.67 5.71 20.64
N LEU A 118 5.67 4.95 21.10
CA LEU A 118 4.38 4.85 20.43
C LEU A 118 3.71 6.23 20.24
N MET A 119 3.79 7.12 21.23
CA MET A 119 3.21 8.47 21.14
C MET A 119 3.93 9.31 20.08
N LEU A 120 5.27 9.22 20.02
CA LEU A 120 6.05 9.86 18.96
C LEU A 120 5.67 9.31 17.58
N CYS A 121 5.55 7.98 17.43
CA CYS A 121 5.14 7.35 16.18
C CYS A 121 3.74 7.80 15.74
N ARG A 122 2.78 7.90 16.67
CA ARG A 122 1.42 8.43 16.39
C ARG A 122 1.47 9.87 15.89
N TYR A 123 2.29 10.73 16.53
CA TYR A 123 2.45 12.12 16.11
C TYR A 123 3.11 12.24 14.73
N LEU A 124 4.15 11.46 14.47
CA LEU A 124 4.81 11.40 13.15
C LEU A 124 3.85 10.88 12.07
N SER A 125 3.10 9.81 12.34
CA SER A 125 2.05 9.28 11.47
C SER A 125 1.06 10.39 11.08
N TYR A 126 0.57 11.15 12.07
CA TYR A 126 -0.36 12.24 11.86
C TYR A 126 0.23 13.38 11.00
N ILE A 127 1.47 13.79 11.27
CA ILE A 127 2.15 14.82 10.47
C ILE A 127 2.32 14.36 9.03
N ILE A 128 2.87 13.16 8.81
CA ILE A 128 3.12 12.63 7.47
C ILE A 128 1.80 12.53 6.72
N ARG A 129 0.75 12.01 7.35
CA ARG A 129 -0.58 11.92 6.76
C ARG A 129 -1.12 13.29 6.35
N ASN A 130 -1.00 14.31 7.19
CA ASN A 130 -1.46 15.65 6.87
C ASN A 130 -0.67 16.30 5.73
N ILE A 131 0.63 16.03 5.64
CA ILE A 131 1.47 16.48 4.52
C ILE A 131 1.05 15.78 3.23
N VAL A 132 0.89 14.46 3.26
CA VAL A 132 0.50 13.64 2.10
C VAL A 132 -0.88 14.04 1.58
N ARG A 133 -1.81 14.37 2.49
CA ARG A 133 -3.15 14.85 2.16
C ARG A 133 -3.22 16.37 1.98
N SER A 134 -2.12 17.11 2.07
CA SER A 134 -2.19 18.55 1.80
C SER A 134 -2.35 18.77 0.31
N SER A 135 -3.36 19.55 -0.09
CA SER A 135 -3.53 19.93 -1.49
C SER A 135 -2.35 20.77 -1.96
N PRO A 136 -1.96 20.71 -3.24
CA PRO A 136 -0.81 21.46 -3.79
C PRO A 136 -0.89 22.95 -3.51
N SER A 137 -2.09 23.53 -3.59
CA SER A 137 -2.38 24.93 -3.32
C SER A 137 -1.99 25.37 -1.91
N ILE A 138 -2.11 24.47 -0.92
CA ILE A 138 -1.66 24.73 0.45
C ILE A 138 -0.13 24.68 0.50
N LEU A 139 0.50 23.72 -0.17
CA LEU A 139 1.96 23.60 -0.23
C LEU A 139 2.63 24.79 -0.94
N THR A 140 2.05 25.26 -2.06
CA THR A 140 2.55 26.45 -2.77
C THR A 140 2.31 27.74 -2.00
N SER A 141 1.16 27.86 -1.30
CA SER A 141 0.92 29.00 -0.40
C SER A 141 1.88 29.04 0.80
N LEU A 142 2.27 27.87 1.33
CA LEU A 142 3.24 27.75 2.44
C LEU A 142 4.68 27.97 2.00
N LEU A 143 5.05 27.53 0.79
CA LEU A 143 6.38 27.69 0.22
C LEU A 143 6.57 29.06 -0.48
N GLY A 144 5.53 29.90 -0.55
CA GLY A 144 5.57 31.24 -1.15
C GLY A 144 5.86 31.22 -2.66
N VAL A 145 5.46 30.14 -3.35
CA VAL A 145 5.75 29.94 -4.77
C VAL A 145 4.48 30.24 -5.57
N ASP A 146 4.16 31.53 -5.72
CA ASP A 146 2.95 32.02 -6.41
C ASP A 146 3.00 31.86 -7.95
N PHE A 147 4.06 31.28 -8.51
CA PHE A 147 4.24 31.16 -9.96
C PHE A 147 3.52 29.94 -10.58
N TRP A 148 3.08 28.97 -9.77
CA TRP A 148 2.61 27.68 -10.31
C TRP A 148 1.45 27.07 -9.52
N ASP A 149 0.32 26.82 -10.20
CA ASP A 149 -0.92 26.29 -9.61
C ASP A 149 -0.86 24.78 -9.26
N GLY A 150 0.32 24.15 -9.36
CA GLY A 150 0.49 22.70 -9.17
C GLY A 150 0.06 21.84 -10.37
N THR A 151 -0.39 22.47 -11.46
CA THR A 151 -0.77 21.83 -12.73
C THR A 151 0.41 21.10 -13.36
N GLY A 152 0.33 19.77 -13.47
CA GLY A 152 1.39 18.90 -13.99
C GLY A 152 2.11 18.08 -12.91
N LEU A 153 1.87 18.35 -11.62
CA LEU A 153 2.37 17.51 -10.54
C LEU A 153 1.73 16.12 -10.56
N GLY A 154 0.43 16.03 -10.84
CA GLY A 154 -0.24 14.74 -10.97
C GLY A 154 0.35 13.95 -12.14
N PHE A 155 0.60 14.60 -13.27
CA PHE A 155 1.27 13.97 -14.41
C PHE A 155 2.66 13.44 -14.04
N LEU A 156 3.45 14.24 -13.33
CA LEU A 156 4.76 13.83 -12.82
C LEU A 156 4.63 12.62 -11.89
N PHE A 157 3.71 12.67 -10.91
CA PHE A 157 3.49 11.58 -9.98
C PHE A 157 3.07 10.30 -10.69
N GLY A 158 2.16 10.35 -11.66
CA GLY A 158 1.77 9.18 -12.44
C GLY A 158 2.96 8.56 -13.19
N CYS A 159 3.84 9.38 -13.75
CA CYS A 159 5.06 8.91 -14.40
C CYS A 159 6.06 8.31 -13.40
N THR A 160 6.28 8.98 -12.27
CA THR A 160 7.13 8.48 -11.18
C THR A 160 6.58 7.18 -10.61
N TYR A 161 5.27 6.99 -10.60
CA TYR A 161 4.61 5.78 -10.11
C TYR A 161 4.91 4.57 -11.01
N ILE A 162 4.75 4.72 -12.33
CA ILE A 162 5.08 3.66 -13.31
C ILE A 162 6.57 3.33 -13.25
N TYR A 163 7.43 4.35 -13.23
CA TYR A 163 8.88 4.15 -13.15
C TYR A 163 9.28 3.48 -11.84
N GLY A 164 8.80 4.00 -10.71
CA GLY A 164 9.10 3.48 -9.38
C GLY A 164 8.61 2.05 -9.19
N SER A 165 7.46 1.69 -9.78
CA SER A 165 6.98 0.31 -9.73
C SER A 165 7.89 -0.67 -10.48
N LYS A 166 8.46 -0.27 -11.63
CA LYS A 166 9.48 -1.06 -12.35
C LYS A 166 10.80 -1.24 -11.59
N VAL A 167 11.20 -0.22 -10.84
CA VAL A 167 12.46 -0.21 -10.05
C VAL A 167 12.27 -0.83 -8.66
N GLY A 168 11.04 -1.24 -8.30
CA GLY A 168 10.73 -1.86 -7.01
C GLY A 168 10.55 -0.86 -5.85
N TRP A 169 10.43 0.44 -6.14
CA TRP A 169 10.11 1.46 -5.13
C TRP A 169 8.70 1.32 -4.57
N TYR A 170 7.83 0.57 -5.24
CA TYR A 170 6.45 0.34 -4.82
C TYR A 170 6.34 -0.14 -3.37
N HIS A 171 6.99 -1.25 -3.03
CA HIS A 171 6.92 -1.82 -1.69
C HIS A 171 7.68 -1.01 -0.63
N MET A 172 8.67 -0.21 -1.04
CA MET A 172 9.51 0.57 -0.12
C MET A 172 8.93 1.95 0.20
N ILE A 173 8.21 2.57 -0.75
CA ILE A 173 7.80 3.97 -0.67
C ILE A 173 6.28 4.09 -0.86
N PHE A 174 5.73 3.67 -2.00
CA PHE A 174 4.34 3.94 -2.35
C PHE A 174 3.35 3.18 -1.46
N LEU A 175 3.56 1.87 -1.28
CA LEU A 175 2.71 1.06 -0.42
C LEU A 175 2.66 1.61 1.02
N PRO A 176 3.79 1.89 1.71
CA PRO A 176 3.74 2.55 3.01
C PRO A 176 2.97 3.89 3.03
N ILE A 177 3.09 4.72 1.99
CA ILE A 177 2.37 6.00 1.89
C ILE A 177 0.86 5.79 1.78
N ILE A 178 0.41 4.87 0.91
CA ILE A 178 -1.01 4.53 0.76
C ILE A 178 -1.58 4.06 2.10
N LEU A 179 -0.85 3.17 2.78
CA LEU A 179 -1.29 2.63 4.06
C LEU A 179 -1.32 3.71 5.16
N ILE A 180 -0.43 4.72 5.14
CA ILE A 180 -0.48 5.87 6.05
C ILE A 180 -1.71 6.75 5.79
N GLU A 181 -2.06 6.96 4.51
CA GLU A 181 -3.26 7.73 4.17
C GLU A 181 -4.54 7.00 4.64
N MET A 182 -4.57 5.68 4.42
CA MET A 182 -5.59 4.74 4.88
C MET A 182 -5.45 4.36 6.36
N GLU A 183 -4.58 5.02 7.13
CA GLU A 183 -4.36 4.65 8.54
C GLU A 183 -5.70 4.73 9.28
N HIS A 184 -6.39 5.86 9.24
CA HIS A 184 -7.72 5.99 9.86
C HIS A 184 -8.83 5.28 9.06
N GLY A 185 -8.45 4.57 7.98
CA GLY A 185 -9.18 3.78 6.98
C GLY A 185 -10.14 4.52 6.07
N GLU A 186 -9.97 5.83 5.98
CA GLU A 186 -10.55 6.60 4.89
C GLU A 186 -9.95 6.09 3.56
N GLY A 187 -10.58 6.45 2.43
CA GLY A 187 -9.94 6.21 1.14
C GLY A 187 -8.61 6.96 1.03
N SER A 188 -7.78 6.56 0.09
CA SER A 188 -6.48 7.15 -0.20
C SER A 188 -6.46 7.69 -1.63
N THR A 189 -5.96 8.91 -1.77
CA THR A 189 -5.65 9.53 -3.06
C THR A 189 -4.55 8.74 -3.76
N TRP A 190 -3.49 8.37 -3.02
CA TRP A 190 -2.41 7.54 -3.56
C TRP A 190 -2.90 6.14 -3.93
N GLY A 191 -3.88 5.60 -3.21
CA GLY A 191 -4.54 4.34 -3.56
C GLY A 191 -5.43 4.45 -4.80
N ALA A 192 -6.09 5.59 -5.02
CA ALA A 192 -6.80 5.86 -6.27
C ALA A 192 -5.82 5.94 -7.47
N ILE A 193 -4.66 6.58 -7.27
CA ILE A 193 -3.57 6.63 -8.26
C ILE A 193 -3.04 5.21 -8.53
N ASP A 194 -2.83 4.40 -7.50
CA ASP A 194 -2.38 3.02 -7.61
C ASP A 194 -3.27 2.18 -8.53
N GLU A 195 -4.58 2.23 -8.27
CA GLU A 195 -5.61 1.55 -9.06
C GLU A 195 -5.61 2.01 -10.52
N CYS A 196 -5.55 3.33 -10.74
CA CYS A 196 -5.52 3.88 -12.09
C CYS A 196 -4.22 3.52 -12.83
N VAL A 197 -3.07 3.64 -12.18
CA VAL A 197 -1.76 3.60 -12.86
C VAL A 197 -1.19 2.18 -12.95
N LEU A 198 -1.35 1.35 -11.93
CA LEU A 198 -0.81 -0.01 -11.94
C LEU A 198 -1.87 -1.02 -12.41
N VAL A 199 -3.07 -0.97 -11.85
CA VAL A 199 -4.09 -1.99 -12.11
C VAL A 199 -4.71 -1.81 -13.49
N LEU A 200 -5.20 -0.61 -13.80
CA LEU A 200 -5.96 -0.38 -15.03
C LEU A 200 -5.09 -0.28 -16.28
N ILE A 201 -3.89 0.28 -16.20
CA ILE A 201 -2.93 0.26 -17.32
C ILE A 201 -2.50 -1.18 -17.62
N SER A 202 -2.21 -1.99 -16.59
CA SER A 202 -1.90 -3.41 -16.77
C SER A 202 -3.07 -4.17 -17.40
N ALA A 203 -4.29 -3.93 -16.90
CA ALA A 203 -5.50 -4.51 -17.46
C ALA A 203 -5.73 -4.09 -18.92
N GLY A 204 -5.54 -2.82 -19.27
CA GLY A 204 -5.68 -2.27 -20.62
C GLY A 204 -4.71 -2.91 -21.61
N ILE A 205 -3.42 -2.97 -21.25
CA ILE A 205 -2.38 -3.63 -22.07
C ILE A 205 -2.72 -5.11 -22.27
N CYS A 206 -3.13 -5.80 -21.21
CA CYS A 206 -3.51 -7.21 -21.30
C CYS A 206 -4.77 -7.43 -22.14
N ALA A 207 -5.77 -6.57 -22.02
CA ALA A 207 -6.99 -6.61 -22.83
C ALA A 207 -6.67 -6.39 -24.31
N ALA A 208 -5.83 -5.40 -24.63
CA ALA A 208 -5.37 -5.12 -25.98
C ALA A 208 -4.65 -6.34 -26.59
N ASN A 209 -3.77 -7.01 -25.84
CA ASN A 209 -3.10 -8.22 -26.31
C ASN A 209 -4.07 -9.36 -26.64
N ILE A 210 -5.11 -9.55 -25.83
CA ILE A 210 -6.15 -10.56 -26.08
C ILE A 210 -6.97 -10.21 -27.33
N MET A 211 -7.36 -8.95 -27.47
CA MET A 211 -8.20 -8.48 -28.58
C MET A 211 -7.44 -8.41 -29.91
N CYS A 212 -6.16 -8.05 -29.89
CA CYS A 212 -5.33 -7.86 -31.09
C CYS A 212 -4.59 -9.15 -31.52
N HIS A 213 -4.49 -10.17 -30.67
CA HIS A 213 -3.88 -11.46 -31.03
C HIS A 213 -4.37 -12.07 -32.37
N PRO A 214 -5.67 -12.04 -32.73
CA PRO A 214 -6.13 -12.56 -34.02
C PRO A 214 -5.62 -11.76 -35.22
N ARG A 215 -5.29 -10.48 -35.02
CA ARG A 215 -4.92 -9.51 -36.08
C ARG A 215 -3.42 -9.43 -36.30
N VAL A 216 -2.61 -9.67 -35.27
CA VAL A 216 -1.13 -9.52 -35.31
C VAL A 216 -0.45 -10.88 -35.15
N LYS A 217 -0.66 -11.78 -36.11
CA LYS A 217 -0.07 -13.12 -36.11
C LYS A 217 1.46 -13.03 -36.18
N GLY A 218 2.15 -13.65 -35.23
CA GLY A 218 3.63 -13.74 -35.18
C GLY A 218 4.30 -12.82 -34.16
N VAL A 219 3.65 -11.73 -33.73
CA VAL A 219 4.19 -10.80 -32.71
C VAL A 219 3.76 -11.21 -31.30
N ILE A 220 2.49 -11.64 -31.14
CA ILE A 220 1.94 -12.09 -29.85
C ILE A 220 1.90 -13.62 -29.85
N LYS A 221 2.59 -14.26 -28.89
CA LYS A 221 2.58 -15.72 -28.77
C LYS A 221 1.31 -16.19 -28.07
N LYS A 222 0.87 -17.44 -28.34
CA LYS A 222 -0.27 -18.05 -27.62
C LYS A 222 -0.08 -18.06 -26.10
N GLY A 223 1.17 -18.21 -25.64
CA GLY A 223 1.53 -18.11 -24.21
C GLY A 223 1.31 -16.72 -23.63
N ASP A 224 1.62 -15.66 -24.38
CA ASP A 224 1.41 -14.27 -23.95
C ASP A 224 -0.09 -13.99 -23.74
N VAL A 225 -0.96 -14.52 -24.62
CA VAL A 225 -2.42 -14.39 -24.47
C VAL A 225 -2.93 -15.10 -23.21
N ALA A 226 -2.40 -16.28 -22.89
CA ALA A 226 -2.79 -17.00 -21.68
C ALA A 226 -2.42 -16.22 -20.41
N ILE A 227 -1.21 -15.62 -20.39
CA ILE A 227 -0.75 -14.75 -19.31
C ILE A 227 -1.63 -13.49 -19.22
N SER A 228 -1.88 -12.80 -20.33
CA SER A 228 -2.72 -11.61 -20.36
C SER A 228 -4.17 -11.89 -19.92
N LYS A 229 -4.74 -13.06 -20.24
CA LYS A 229 -6.07 -13.45 -19.74
C LYS A 229 -6.10 -13.59 -18.22
N ARG A 230 -5.09 -14.26 -17.66
CA ARG A 230 -4.97 -14.41 -16.21
C ARG A 230 -4.77 -13.05 -15.56
N ALA A 231 -3.89 -12.22 -16.13
CA ALA A 231 -3.57 -10.91 -15.58
C ALA A 231 -4.74 -9.94 -15.63
N LEU A 232 -5.48 -9.88 -16.75
CA LEU A 232 -6.71 -9.09 -16.85
C LEU A 232 -7.71 -9.50 -15.77
N LYS A 233 -7.90 -10.81 -15.56
CA LYS A 233 -8.79 -11.30 -14.50
C LYS A 233 -8.29 -10.88 -13.11
N THR A 234 -7.00 -11.08 -12.81
CA THR A 234 -6.44 -10.70 -11.51
C THR A 234 -6.54 -9.20 -11.26
N ASN A 235 -6.22 -8.35 -12.24
CA ASN A 235 -6.32 -6.90 -12.08
C ASN A 235 -7.76 -6.45 -11.82
N ILE A 236 -8.75 -6.94 -12.57
CA ILE A 236 -10.15 -6.54 -12.39
C ILE A 236 -10.74 -7.02 -11.05
N PHE A 237 -10.39 -8.23 -10.60
CA PHE A 237 -11.00 -8.85 -9.41
C PHE A 237 -10.19 -8.72 -8.12
N CYS A 238 -8.87 -8.54 -8.19
CA CYS A 238 -7.99 -8.49 -7.01
C CYS A 238 -7.23 -7.16 -6.89
N GLY A 239 -7.17 -6.33 -7.93
CA GLY A 239 -6.61 -4.99 -7.84
C GLY A 239 -5.09 -4.93 -7.64
N ASP A 240 -4.32 -5.94 -8.07
CA ASP A 240 -2.85 -5.92 -7.94
C ASP A 240 -2.16 -6.97 -8.82
N PHE A 241 -1.70 -6.59 -10.03
CA PHE A 241 -0.80 -7.40 -10.89
C PHE A 241 -0.20 -6.61 -12.07
N ILE A 242 0.63 -5.60 -11.78
CA ILE A 242 1.29 -4.79 -12.82
C ILE A 242 2.43 -5.53 -13.51
N GLU A 243 3.06 -6.51 -12.86
CA GLU A 243 4.24 -7.22 -13.36
C GLU A 243 3.97 -7.95 -14.67
N ALA A 244 2.71 -8.34 -14.92
CA ALA A 244 2.29 -8.94 -16.17
C ALA A 244 2.42 -7.98 -17.37
N ALA A 245 2.40 -6.67 -17.16
CA ALA A 245 2.50 -5.66 -18.20
C ALA A 245 3.94 -5.30 -18.56
N TYR A 246 4.90 -5.44 -17.63
CA TYR A 246 6.29 -5.02 -17.83
C TYR A 246 6.96 -5.62 -19.06
N PRO A 247 6.84 -6.93 -19.36
CA PRO A 247 7.45 -7.50 -20.56
C PRO A 247 6.94 -6.85 -21.85
N PHE A 248 5.69 -6.38 -21.87
CA PHE A 248 5.11 -5.72 -23.05
C PHE A 248 5.58 -4.26 -23.16
N MET A 249 5.70 -3.56 -22.03
CA MET A 249 6.26 -2.21 -21.98
C MET A 249 7.75 -2.19 -22.35
N GLU A 250 8.53 -3.19 -21.96
CA GLU A 250 9.96 -3.28 -22.29
C GLU A 250 10.21 -3.65 -23.76
N ARG A 251 9.33 -4.47 -24.35
CA ARG A 251 9.44 -4.88 -25.76
C ARG A 251 9.07 -3.75 -26.74
N SER A 252 8.25 -2.78 -26.33
CA SER A 252 7.78 -1.70 -27.22
C SER A 252 7.82 -0.34 -26.53
N VAL A 253 8.66 0.54 -27.07
CA VAL A 253 8.76 1.95 -26.63
C VAL A 253 7.42 2.67 -26.77
N THR A 254 6.63 2.34 -27.79
CA THR A 254 5.30 2.93 -27.99
C THR A 254 4.34 2.55 -26.86
N ILE A 255 4.26 1.27 -26.49
CA ILE A 255 3.41 0.81 -25.39
C ILE A 255 3.88 1.44 -24.07
N ASN A 256 5.21 1.50 -23.87
CA ASN A 256 5.79 2.15 -22.70
C ASN A 256 5.38 3.62 -22.60
N LEU A 257 5.55 4.38 -23.69
CA LEU A 257 5.21 5.80 -23.74
C LEU A 257 3.71 6.04 -23.53
N CYS A 258 2.85 5.23 -24.18
CA CYS A 258 1.41 5.31 -23.99
C CYS A 258 1.00 5.04 -22.53
N ALA A 259 1.64 4.06 -21.87
CA ALA A 259 1.39 3.81 -20.45
C ALA A 259 1.80 5.02 -19.58
N TYR A 260 2.97 5.64 -19.83
CA TYR A 260 3.37 6.85 -19.12
C TYR A 260 2.41 8.02 -19.34
N LEU A 261 1.96 8.23 -20.58
CA LEU A 261 0.99 9.27 -20.91
C LEU A 261 -0.37 9.02 -20.25
N ALA A 262 -0.90 7.80 -20.34
CA ALA A 262 -2.16 7.41 -19.73
C ALA A 262 -2.11 7.57 -18.20
N GLY A 263 -1.05 7.05 -17.56
CA GLY A 263 -0.86 7.15 -16.11
C GLY A 263 -0.68 8.60 -15.65
N GLY A 264 0.08 9.40 -16.39
CA GLY A 264 0.24 10.81 -16.09
C GLY A 264 -1.08 11.58 -16.21
N ILE A 265 -1.84 11.41 -17.30
CA ILE A 265 -3.12 12.11 -17.50
C ILE A 265 -4.17 11.67 -16.47
N ALA A 266 -4.28 10.36 -16.22
CA ALA A 266 -5.21 9.84 -15.21
C ALA A 266 -4.90 10.38 -13.82
N THR A 267 -3.62 10.43 -13.45
CA THR A 267 -3.18 10.98 -12.16
C THR A 267 -3.42 12.49 -12.07
N GLU A 268 -3.20 13.24 -13.16
CA GLU A 268 -3.50 14.67 -13.20
C GLU A 268 -4.99 14.95 -12.96
N ILE A 269 -5.89 14.13 -13.52
CA ILE A 269 -7.34 14.26 -13.33
C ILE A 269 -7.74 14.03 -11.88
N ILE A 270 -7.14 13.02 -11.23
CA ILE A 270 -7.33 12.73 -9.80
C ILE A 270 -6.81 13.91 -8.97
N TYR A 271 -5.59 14.37 -9.26
CA TYR A 271 -4.85 15.34 -8.48
C TYR A 271 -5.35 16.78 -8.59
N GLN A 272 -5.88 17.19 -9.75
CA GLN A 272 -6.49 18.52 -9.98
C GLN A 272 -7.93 18.65 -9.41
N SER A 273 -8.36 17.70 -8.58
CA SER A 273 -9.72 17.72 -8.06
C SER A 273 -9.88 18.73 -6.93
N PRO A 274 -10.91 19.60 -6.97
CA PRO A 274 -11.17 20.56 -5.89
C PRO A 274 -11.54 19.84 -4.57
N HIS A 275 -12.02 18.60 -4.68
CA HIS A 275 -12.19 17.66 -3.58
C HIS A 275 -11.23 16.47 -3.80
N GLN A 276 -10.62 15.95 -2.74
CA GLN A 276 -9.73 14.79 -2.85
C GLN A 276 -10.50 13.59 -3.36
N VAL A 277 -9.98 12.92 -4.39
CA VAL A 277 -10.55 11.66 -4.88
C VAL A 277 -9.98 10.54 -4.03
N LEU A 278 -10.67 10.22 -2.94
CA LEU A 278 -10.27 9.15 -2.03
C LEU A 278 -10.89 7.83 -2.50
N SER A 279 -10.07 6.81 -2.75
CA SER A 279 -10.52 5.45 -3.05
C SER A 279 -9.64 4.40 -2.35
N SER A 280 -10.10 3.15 -2.26
CA SER A 280 -9.29 2.08 -1.66
C SER A 280 -8.39 1.45 -2.72
N ALA A 281 -7.11 1.29 -2.40
CA ALA A 281 -6.25 0.36 -3.13
C ALA A 281 -6.66 -1.09 -2.82
N TYR A 282 -6.32 -2.03 -3.71
CA TYR A 282 -6.44 -3.49 -3.52
C TYR A 282 -7.87 -4.06 -3.42
N LEU A 283 -8.86 -3.34 -3.93
CA LEU A 283 -10.21 -3.86 -4.09
C LEU A 283 -10.49 -4.17 -5.56
N PRO A 284 -11.47 -5.04 -5.87
CA PRO A 284 -11.94 -5.18 -7.25
C PRO A 284 -12.30 -3.80 -7.82
N VAL A 285 -11.98 -3.56 -9.10
CA VAL A 285 -12.16 -2.25 -9.78
C VAL A 285 -13.57 -1.69 -9.60
N PHE A 286 -14.60 -2.55 -9.65
CA PHE A 286 -15.98 -2.12 -9.49
C PHE A 286 -16.28 -1.61 -8.07
N LEU A 287 -15.63 -2.21 -7.07
CA LEU A 287 -15.78 -1.83 -5.67
C LEU A 287 -14.96 -0.58 -5.36
N SER A 288 -13.75 -0.43 -5.92
CA SER A 288 -12.93 0.78 -5.79
C SER A 288 -13.62 1.99 -6.42
N LEU A 289 -14.27 1.84 -7.58
CA LEU A 289 -15.12 2.89 -8.16
C LEU A 289 -16.30 3.25 -7.26
N PHE A 290 -16.98 2.25 -6.68
CA PHE A 290 -18.17 2.48 -5.87
C PHE A 290 -17.84 3.16 -4.53
N LEU A 291 -16.67 2.86 -3.95
CA LEU A 291 -16.19 3.46 -2.71
C LEU A 291 -15.53 4.83 -2.88
N ALA A 292 -15.24 5.24 -4.13
CA ALA A 292 -14.63 6.53 -4.39
C ALA A 292 -15.56 7.68 -3.95
N GLU A 293 -15.01 8.71 -3.31
CA GLU A 293 -15.81 9.89 -2.93
C GLU A 293 -16.32 10.68 -4.14
N ASP A 294 -15.50 10.79 -5.20
CA ASP A 294 -15.89 11.35 -6.49
C ASP A 294 -15.89 10.26 -7.57
N HIS A 295 -17.04 9.57 -7.69
CA HIS A 295 -17.24 8.50 -8.67
C HIS A 295 -16.99 8.94 -10.11
N LYS A 296 -17.31 10.19 -10.45
CA LYS A 296 -17.24 10.66 -11.84
C LYS A 296 -15.79 10.84 -12.27
N ARG A 297 -14.99 11.51 -11.45
CA ARG A 297 -13.57 11.72 -11.77
C ARG A 297 -12.78 10.43 -11.69
N MET A 298 -13.05 9.59 -10.70
CA MET A 298 -12.46 8.25 -10.64
C MET A 298 -12.78 7.47 -11.91
N PHE A 299 -14.05 7.44 -12.34
CA PHE A 299 -14.45 6.77 -13.58
C PHE A 299 -13.71 7.34 -14.81
N HIS A 300 -13.59 8.67 -14.94
CA HIS A 300 -12.85 9.28 -16.05
C HIS A 300 -11.36 8.91 -16.05
N ALA A 301 -10.71 8.96 -14.89
CA ALA A 301 -9.31 8.54 -14.75
C ALA A 301 -9.13 7.06 -15.10
N CYS A 302 -10.03 6.20 -14.61
CA CYS A 302 -10.03 4.76 -14.92
C CYS A 302 -10.19 4.48 -16.42
N MET A 303 -11.07 5.22 -17.10
CA MET A 303 -11.28 5.08 -18.55
C MET A 303 -10.02 5.46 -19.34
N ILE A 304 -9.33 6.54 -18.94
CA ILE A 304 -8.09 6.98 -19.60
C ILE A 304 -6.94 6.01 -19.34
N SER A 305 -6.87 5.43 -18.14
CA SER A 305 -5.86 4.43 -17.82
C SER A 305 -6.06 3.11 -18.58
N PHE A 306 -7.30 2.72 -18.86
CA PHE A 306 -7.60 1.42 -19.48
C PHE A 306 -7.51 1.43 -21.01
N PHE A 307 -7.87 2.54 -21.66
CA PHE A 307 -7.96 2.67 -23.12
C PHE A 307 -6.74 3.36 -23.74
#